data_AF-A0A2W2J2D0-F1
#
_entry.id   AF-A0A2W2J2D0-F1
#
_cell.length_a   1.000
_cell.length_b   1.000
_cell.length_c   1.000
_cell.angle_alpha   90.00
_cell.angle_beta   90.00
_cell.angle_gamma   90.00
#
_symmetry.space_group_name_H-M   'P 1'
#
loop_
_entity.id
_entity.type
_entity.pdbx_description
1 polymer ?
#
loop_
_entity_poly.entity_id
_entity_poly.type
_entity_poly.pdbx_seq_one_letter_code
_entity_poly.pdbx_strand_id
1 'polypeptide(L)'
;TDDMDTLVRQAGLLSELAEQGEIAGIHFEGPFISPCRKGAHSEALLRDPDPAEVRKLIDAARGRARMMTLATELPGGIDSVRLLTEHGVIAAVGHTDATYE
;
A
#
# COMPACT_ATOMS: atom_id res chain seq x y z
N THR A 1 -2.63 -7.12 8.30
CA THR A 1 -3.47 -6.04 7.73
C THR A 1 -4.42 -5.56 8.79
N ASP A 2 -4.70 -4.26 8.80
CA ASP A 2 -5.68 -3.64 9.70
C ASP A 2 -6.71 -2.85 8.89
N ASP A 3 -7.68 -2.25 9.57
CA ASP A 3 -8.61 -1.30 8.97
C ASP A 3 -7.90 -0.01 8.49
N MET A 4 -8.59 0.75 7.66
CA MET A 4 -8.01 1.90 6.95
C MET A 4 -7.65 3.05 7.87
N ASP A 5 -8.48 3.32 8.87
CA ASP A 5 -8.26 4.40 9.83
C ASP A 5 -7.06 4.07 10.72
N THR A 6 -6.93 2.80 11.09
CA THR A 6 -5.76 2.31 11.80
C THR A 6 -4.49 2.41 10.96
N LEU A 7 -4.52 2.02 9.68
CA LEU A 7 -3.37 2.12 8.78
C LEU A 7 -2.94 3.58 8.56
N VAL A 8 -3.89 4.50 8.35
CA VAL A 8 -3.61 5.94 8.22
C VAL A 8 -2.96 6.49 9.50
N ARG A 9 -3.52 6.15 10.66
CA ARG A 9 -2.97 6.56 11.96
C ARG A 9 -1.54 6.04 12.15
N GLN A 10 -1.30 4.77 11.85
CA GLN A 10 0.02 4.14 11.95
C GLN A 10 1.03 4.77 10.98
N ALA A 11 0.62 5.06 9.75
CA ALA A 11 1.47 5.74 8.77
C ALA A 11 1.93 7.11 9.29
N GLY A 12 1.03 7.88 9.92
CA GLY A 12 1.38 9.16 10.55
C GLY A 12 2.43 9.02 11.65
N LEU A 13 2.28 8.04 12.54
CA LEU A 13 3.24 7.77 13.61
C LEU A 13 4.61 7.30 13.08
N LEU A 14 4.61 6.37 12.12
CA LEU A 14 5.85 5.88 11.51
C LEU A 14 6.57 6.97 10.71
N SER A 15 5.83 7.95 10.19
CA SER A 15 6.43 9.09 9.50
C SER A 15 7.29 9.96 10.42
N GLU A 16 6.93 10.09 11.70
CA GLU A 16 7.73 10.81 12.70
C GLU A 16 9.09 10.13 12.90
N LEU A 17 9.09 8.80 13.05
CA LEU A 17 10.32 8.01 13.19
C LEU A 17 11.19 8.11 11.93
N ALA A 18 10.57 8.13 10.74
CA ALA A 18 11.28 8.30 9.48
C ALA A 18 11.83 9.74 9.29
N GLU A 19 11.16 10.75 9.84
CA GLU A 19 11.63 12.14 9.87
C GLU A 19 12.83 12.31 10.81
N GLN A 20 12.84 11.58 11.93
CA GLN A 20 13.93 11.53 12.90
C GLN A 20 15.13 10.69 12.43
N GLY A 21 14.97 9.92 11.35
CA GLY A 21 16.02 9.05 10.80
C GLY A 21 16.18 7.73 11.55
N GLU A 22 15.23 7.35 12.40
CA GLU A 22 15.24 6.06 13.09
C GLU A 22 14.90 4.89 12.15
N ILE A 23 14.07 5.16 11.14
CA ILE A 23 13.73 4.22 10.07
C ILE A 23 13.89 4.86 8.69
N ALA A 24 14.10 4.04 7.66
CA ALA A 24 14.31 4.52 6.29
C ALA A 24 13.02 5.00 5.58
N GLY A 25 11.86 4.64 6.12
CA GLY A 25 10.54 4.99 5.62
C GLY A 25 9.55 3.84 5.78
N ILE A 26 8.43 3.92 5.07
CA ILE A 26 7.28 3.04 5.25
C ILE A 26 7.07 2.16 4.02
N HIS A 27 6.87 0.87 4.25
CA HIS A 27 6.39 -0.08 3.24
C HIS A 27 4.99 -0.56 3.61
N PHE A 28 4.04 -0.34 2.71
CA PHE A 28 2.68 -0.86 2.83
C PHE A 28 2.57 -2.22 2.15
N GLU A 29 2.47 -3.30 2.92
CA GLU A 29 2.20 -4.65 2.41
C GLU A 29 0.73 -5.00 2.70
N GLY A 30 -0.15 -4.74 1.72
CA GLY A 30 -1.59 -4.76 1.91
C GLY A 30 -2.15 -3.40 2.38
N PRO A 31 -3.49 -3.20 2.32
CA PRO A 31 -4.54 -4.20 2.10
C PRO A 31 -4.83 -4.55 0.63
N PHE A 32 -4.15 -3.92 -0.32
CA PHE A 32 -4.47 -3.99 -1.75
C PHE A 32 -3.92 -5.22 -2.48
N ILE A 33 -4.15 -6.40 -1.93
CA ILE A 33 -3.58 -7.67 -2.41
C ILE A 33 -4.67 -8.69 -2.71
N SER A 34 -4.36 -9.67 -3.57
CA SER A 34 -5.33 -10.68 -4.01
C SER A 34 -5.77 -11.58 -2.86
N PRO A 35 -7.10 -11.77 -2.65
CA PRO A 35 -7.62 -12.72 -1.67
C PRO A 35 -7.10 -14.15 -1.89
N CYS A 36 -6.92 -14.56 -3.15
CA CYS A 36 -6.39 -15.86 -3.53
C CYS A 36 -4.94 -16.08 -3.08
N ARG A 37 -4.19 -14.99 -2.84
CA ARG A 37 -2.77 -15.01 -2.44
C ARG A 37 -2.54 -14.27 -1.12
N LYS A 38 -3.54 -14.23 -0.24
CA LYS A 38 -3.53 -13.44 1.01
C LYS A 38 -2.47 -13.82 2.03
N GLY A 39 -1.89 -15.02 1.99
CA GLY A 39 -0.93 -15.47 3.02
C GLY A 39 -1.48 -15.29 4.44
N ALA A 40 -0.76 -14.55 5.29
CA ALA A 40 -1.15 -14.25 6.67
C ALA A 40 -2.12 -13.05 6.81
N HIS A 41 -2.46 -12.37 5.72
CA HIS A 41 -3.37 -11.23 5.75
C HIS A 41 -4.82 -11.69 5.97
N SER A 42 -5.55 -10.96 6.81
CA SER A 42 -6.98 -11.23 7.04
C SER A 42 -7.77 -10.84 5.80
N GLU A 43 -8.51 -11.81 5.26
CA GLU A 43 -9.28 -11.65 4.03
C GLU A 43 -10.35 -10.57 4.14
N ALA A 44 -10.99 -10.45 5.31
CA ALA A 44 -12.03 -9.47 5.58
C ALA A 44 -11.55 -8.01 5.53
N LEU A 45 -10.23 -7.78 5.55
CA LEU A 45 -9.63 -6.45 5.51
C LEU A 45 -9.05 -6.09 4.14
N LEU A 46 -8.94 -7.09 3.25
CA LEU A 46 -8.48 -6.90 1.89
C LEU A 46 -9.49 -6.09 1.09
N ARG A 47 -8.99 -5.35 0.12
CA ARG A 47 -9.80 -4.48 -0.74
C ARG A 47 -9.06 -4.21 -2.04
N ASP A 48 -9.80 -3.81 -3.04
CA ASP A 48 -9.22 -3.41 -4.31
C ASP A 48 -8.36 -2.14 -4.15
N PRO A 49 -7.28 -2.00 -4.93
CA PRO A 49 -6.43 -0.80 -4.99
C PRO A 49 -7.17 0.39 -5.62
N ASP A 50 -8.17 0.93 -4.93
CA ASP A 50 -8.80 2.20 -5.28
C ASP A 50 -7.77 3.35 -5.14
N PRO A 51 -7.46 4.11 -6.21
CA PRO A 51 -6.54 5.23 -6.15
C PRO A 51 -6.84 6.24 -5.02
N ALA A 52 -8.10 6.44 -4.64
CA ALA A 52 -8.46 7.32 -3.54
C ALA A 52 -7.98 6.78 -2.18
N GLU A 53 -8.12 5.47 -1.96
CA GLU A 53 -7.66 4.79 -0.74
C GLU A 53 -6.14 4.68 -0.69
N VAL A 54 -5.50 4.40 -1.83
CA VAL A 54 -4.04 4.43 -1.96
C VAL A 54 -3.50 5.81 -1.63
N ARG A 55 -4.13 6.86 -2.18
CA ARG A 55 -3.75 8.26 -1.93
C ARG A 55 -3.81 8.61 -0.44
N LYS A 56 -4.84 8.16 0.27
CA LYS A 56 -4.96 8.38 1.73
C LYS A 56 -3.75 7.86 2.49
N LEU A 57 -3.25 6.66 2.16
CA LEU A 57 -2.06 6.09 2.82
C LEU A 57 -0.78 6.85 2.47
N ILE A 58 -0.62 7.24 1.20
CA ILE A 58 0.54 8.03 0.75
C ILE A 58 0.58 9.40 1.46
N ASP A 59 -0.57 10.09 1.51
CA ASP A 59 -0.68 11.40 2.17
C ASP A 59 -0.42 11.28 3.68
N ALA A 60 -0.98 10.25 4.32
CA ALA A 60 -0.75 9.98 5.74
C ALA A 60 0.73 9.71 6.07
N ALA A 61 1.47 9.15 5.11
CA ALA A 61 2.90 8.91 5.23
C ALA A 61 3.76 10.17 5.08
N ARG A 62 3.20 11.36 4.82
CA ARG A 62 3.91 12.65 4.74
C ARG A 62 5.19 12.62 3.88
N GLY A 63 5.15 11.93 2.74
CA GLY A 63 6.30 11.76 1.84
C GLY A 63 7.35 10.74 2.31
N ARG A 64 7.03 9.93 3.32
CA ARG A 64 7.88 8.86 3.88
C ARG A 64 7.46 7.45 3.42
N ALA A 65 6.43 7.34 2.59
CA ALA A 65 6.13 6.12 1.86
C ALA A 65 7.28 5.80 0.88
N ARG A 66 7.85 4.60 0.97
CA ARG A 66 8.94 4.13 0.10
C ARG A 66 8.47 3.08 -0.88
N MET A 67 7.57 2.22 -0.44
CA MET A 67 7.07 1.11 -1.23
C MET A 67 5.64 0.77 -0.86
N MET A 68 4.87 0.29 -1.84
CA MET A 68 3.57 -0.33 -1.61
C MET A 68 3.48 -1.61 -2.44
N THR A 69 3.17 -2.73 -1.76
CA THR A 69 2.86 -4.00 -2.42
C THR A 69 1.38 -4.03 -2.76
N LEU A 70 1.07 -4.26 -4.04
CA LEU A 70 -0.29 -4.40 -4.53
C LEU A 70 -0.43 -5.45 -5.63
N ALA A 71 -1.62 -6.03 -5.71
CA ALA A 71 -2.05 -6.91 -6.77
C ALA A 71 -2.63 -6.07 -7.92
N THR A 72 -1.91 -6.00 -9.04
CA THR A 72 -2.22 -5.08 -10.14
C THR A 72 -3.39 -5.53 -11.02
N GLU A 73 -3.76 -6.82 -10.94
CA GLU A 73 -4.91 -7.41 -11.64
C GLU A 73 -6.25 -7.01 -11.02
N LEU A 74 -6.25 -6.52 -9.77
CA LEU A 74 -7.46 -6.08 -9.10
C LEU A 74 -7.94 -4.73 -9.69
N PRO A 75 -9.26 -4.44 -9.62
CA PRO A 75 -9.80 -3.15 -10.03
C PRO A 75 -9.03 -1.95 -9.44
N GLY A 76 -8.65 -1.00 -10.30
CA GLY A 76 -7.85 0.17 -9.89
C GLY A 76 -6.35 -0.08 -9.77
N GLY A 77 -5.86 -1.31 -9.95
CA GLY A 77 -4.46 -1.68 -9.72
C GLY A 77 -3.48 -0.88 -10.56
N ILE A 78 -3.69 -0.82 -11.88
CA ILE A 78 -2.82 -0.07 -12.79
C ILE A 78 -2.86 1.43 -12.53
N ASP A 79 -4.01 2.00 -12.21
CA ASP A 79 -4.13 3.43 -11.89
C ASP A 79 -3.46 3.76 -10.56
N SER A 80 -3.54 2.86 -9.58
CA SER A 80 -2.81 2.95 -8.33
C SER A 80 -1.29 2.84 -8.51
N VAL A 81 -0.81 2.00 -9.44
CA VAL A 81 0.63 1.97 -9.82
C VAL A 81 1.08 3.32 -10.38
N ARG A 82 0.29 3.94 -11.26
CA ARG A 82 0.58 5.27 -11.80
C ARG A 82 0.65 6.31 -10.70
N LEU A 83 -0.35 6.33 -9.81
CA LEU A 83 -0.40 7.23 -8.66
C LEU A 83 0.83 7.07 -7.76
N LEU A 84 1.21 5.84 -7.42
CA LEU A 84 2.41 5.54 -6.61
C LEU A 84 3.67 6.10 -7.28
N THR A 85 3.82 5.87 -8.59
CA THR A 85 4.96 6.34 -9.37
C THR A 85 5.05 7.86 -9.40
N GLU A 86 3.93 8.56 -9.59
CA GLU A 86 3.84 10.03 -9.56
C GLU A 86 4.27 10.61 -8.20
N HIS A 87 4.10 9.86 -7.12
CA HIS A 87 4.49 10.26 -5.76
C HIS A 87 5.88 9.75 -5.35
N GLY A 88 6.63 9.12 -6.27
CA GLY A 88 7.96 8.59 -6.00
C GLY A 88 7.97 7.36 -5.08
N VAL A 89 6.84 6.65 -4.98
CA VAL A 89 6.69 5.41 -4.20
C VAL A 89 6.89 4.21 -5.12
N ILE A 90 7.68 3.23 -4.68
CA ILE A 90 7.91 2.00 -5.45
C ILE A 90 6.64 1.15 -5.42
N ALA A 91 6.04 0.90 -6.58
CA ALA A 91 4.98 -0.09 -6.74
C ALA A 91 5.60 -1.50 -6.84
N ALA A 92 5.47 -2.29 -5.78
CA ALA A 92 5.91 -3.68 -5.76
C ALA A 92 4.74 -4.60 -6.15
N VAL A 93 4.92 -5.41 -7.20
CA VAL A 93 3.92 -6.40 -7.59
C VAL A 93 4.10 -7.64 -6.72
N GLY A 94 3.09 -7.97 -5.92
CA GLY A 94 3.16 -9.10 -4.99
C GLY A 94 1.78 -9.49 -4.49
N HIS A 95 1.66 -10.69 -3.91
CA HIS A 95 0.38 -11.29 -3.50
C HIS A 95 -0.69 -11.17 -4.59
N THR A 96 -0.28 -11.46 -5.82
CA THR A 96 -1.05 -11.31 -7.04
C THR A 96 -1.33 -12.69 -7.64
N ASP A 97 -2.51 -12.86 -8.22
CA ASP A 97 -2.85 -14.00 -9.07
C ASP A 97 -2.81 -13.62 -10.57
N ALA A 98 -2.15 -12.50 -10.90
CA ALA A 98 -1.94 -12.06 -12.27
C ALA A 98 -1.20 -13.12 -13.09
N THR A 99 -1.63 -13.26 -14.33
CA THR A 99 -0.95 -14.05 -15.34
C THR A 99 0.15 -13.25 -16.02
N TYR A 100 0.91 -13.92 -16.89
CA TYR A 100 1.88 -13.24 -17.75
C TYR A 100 1.20 -12.35 -18.80
N GLU A 101 0.02 -12.77 -19.28
CA GLU A 101 -0.89 -11.97 -20.09
C GLU A 101 -1.66 -10.98 -19.22
#